data_AF-A0A930FEW8-F1
#
_entry.id   AF-A0A930FEW8-F1
#
_cell.length_a   1.000
_cell.length_b   1.000
_cell.length_c   1.000
_cell.angle_alpha   90.00
_cell.angle_beta   90.00
_cell.angle_gamma   90.00
#
_symmetry.space_group_name_H-M   'P 1'
#
loop_
_entity.id
_entity.type
_entity.pdbx_description
1 polymer ?
#
loop_
_entity_poly.entity_id
_entity_poly.type
_entity_poly.pdbx_seq_one_letter_code
_entity_poly.pdbx_strand_id
1 'polypeptide(L)'
;MLKVFGSPHCPDCVACKAILEKNHVPFEYIDITGSIRALKQFLALRDHSEVYDEVKKEGYIGIPTLVLEDGTIRFDYEEWLKEEKISKTGVVKSGQSCNIDGTGC
;
A
#
# COMPACT_ATOMS: atom_id res chain seq x y z
N MET A 1 -8.32 -3.23 13.33
CA MET A 1 -8.81 -2.70 12.05
C MET A 1 -7.64 -2.60 11.09
N LEU A 2 -7.80 -3.06 9.85
CA LEU A 2 -6.81 -2.93 8.77
C LEU A 2 -6.47 -1.45 8.53
N LYS A 3 -5.18 -1.12 8.41
CA LYS A 3 -4.72 0.21 8.00
C LYS A 3 -4.01 0.13 6.66
N VAL A 4 -4.24 1.10 5.80
CA VAL A 4 -3.62 1.19 4.48
C VAL A 4 -2.92 2.54 4.35
N PHE A 5 -1.59 2.52 4.25
CA PHE A 5 -0.82 3.71 3.89
C PHE A 5 -0.69 3.77 2.38
N GLY A 6 -1.03 4.90 1.78
CA GLY A 6 -0.94 5.09 0.33
C GLY A 6 -1.00 6.54 -0.09
N SER A 7 -1.05 6.76 -1.39
CA SER A 7 -1.21 8.10 -1.98
C SER A 7 -2.15 8.04 -3.18
N PRO A 8 -3.03 9.04 -3.40
CA PRO A 8 -3.79 9.16 -4.64
C PRO A 8 -2.91 9.37 -5.88
N HIS A 9 -1.62 9.69 -5.69
CA HIS A 9 -0.63 9.83 -6.77
C HIS A 9 0.06 8.51 -7.12
N CYS A 10 -0.21 7.44 -6.38
CA CYS A 10 0.29 6.09 -6.67
C CYS A 10 -0.86 5.25 -7.26
N PRO A 11 -0.75 4.82 -8.52
CA PRO A 11 -1.80 4.03 -9.17
C PRO A 11 -2.14 2.72 -8.44
N ASP A 12 -1.15 2.03 -7.88
CA ASP A 12 -1.36 0.78 -7.14
C ASP A 12 -2.08 1.02 -5.81
N CYS A 13 -1.84 2.16 -5.16
CA CYS A 13 -2.62 2.58 -3.99
C CYS A 13 -4.08 2.85 -4.35
N VAL A 14 -4.33 3.49 -5.49
CA VAL A 14 -5.69 3.75 -5.99
C VAL A 14 -6.41 2.43 -6.28
N ALA A 15 -5.73 1.49 -6.95
CA ALA A 15 -6.28 0.17 -7.24
C ALA A 15 -6.57 -0.63 -5.96
N CYS A 16 -5.62 -0.66 -5.02
CA CYS A 16 -5.77 -1.29 -3.72
C CYS A 16 -7.00 -0.76 -2.97
N LYS A 17 -7.10 0.57 -2.81
CA LYS A 17 -8.22 1.23 -2.14
C LYS A 17 -9.56 0.88 -2.78
N ALA A 18 -9.66 0.99 -4.11
CA ALA A 18 -10.90 0.71 -4.83
C ALA A 18 -11.35 -0.75 -4.68
N ILE A 19 -10.42 -1.71 -4.64
CA ILE A 19 -10.74 -3.13 -4.45
C ILE A 19 -11.22 -3.39 -3.02
N LEU A 20 -10.59 -2.79 -2.01
CA LEU A 20 -11.03 -2.93 -0.61
C LEU A 20 -12.44 -2.35 -0.40
N GLU A 21 -12.71 -1.15 -0.94
CA GLU A 21 -14.03 -0.52 -0.90
C GLU A 21 -15.09 -1.37 -1.61
N LYS A 22 -14.79 -1.86 -2.82
CA LYS A 22 -15.70 -2.70 -3.60
C LYS A 22 -16.08 -3.98 -2.87
N ASN A 23 -15.14 -4.58 -2.13
CA ASN A 23 -15.37 -5.80 -1.37
C ASN A 23 -15.87 -5.53 0.06
N HIS A 24 -16.21 -4.29 0.40
CA HIS A 24 -16.72 -3.89 1.72
C HIS A 24 -15.78 -4.30 2.86
N VAL A 25 -14.47 -4.32 2.60
CA VAL A 25 -13.46 -4.56 3.63
C VAL A 25 -13.38 -3.30 4.50
N PRO A 26 -13.49 -3.39 5.83
CA PRO A 26 -13.31 -2.23 6.70
C PRO A 26 -11.81 -1.89 6.85
N PHE A 27 -11.42 -0.67 6.50
CA PHE A 27 -10.03 -0.20 6.64
C PHE A 27 -9.94 1.30 6.95
N GLU A 28 -8.84 1.70 7.56
CA GLU A 28 -8.41 3.09 7.67
C GLU A 28 -7.46 3.41 6.50
N TYR A 29 -7.79 4.39 5.67
CA TYR A 29 -6.87 4.87 4.64
C TYR A 29 -6.09 6.08 5.12
N ILE A 30 -4.76 5.97 5.14
CA ILE A 30 -3.84 7.04 5.51
C ILE A 30 -3.15 7.54 4.25
N ASP A 31 -3.60 8.70 3.75
CA ASP A 31 -2.96 9.39 2.64
C ASP A 31 -1.67 10.10 3.10
N ILE A 32 -0.52 9.52 2.75
CA ILE A 32 0.80 10.03 3.16
C ILE A 32 1.16 11.36 2.48
N THR A 33 0.45 11.71 1.40
CA THR A 33 0.61 12.99 0.69
C THR A 33 -0.40 14.05 1.15
N GLY A 34 -1.41 13.66 1.93
CA GLY A 34 -2.48 14.55 2.39
C GLY A 34 -2.12 15.41 3.62
N SER A 35 -1.17 14.97 4.46
CA SER A 35 -0.72 15.79 5.60
C SER A 35 0.65 15.37 6.15
N ILE A 36 1.34 16.32 6.80
CA ILE A 36 2.61 16.04 7.51
C ILE A 36 2.41 15.04 8.66
N ARG A 37 1.24 15.02 9.30
CA ARG A 37 0.93 14.03 10.35
C ARG A 37 0.91 12.62 9.77
N ALA A 38 0.20 12.42 8.66
CA ALA A 38 0.12 11.14 7.97
C ALA A 38 1.51 10.69 7.47
N LEU A 39 2.27 11.61 6.88
CA LEU A 39 3.64 11.33 6.46
C LEU A 39 4.53 10.90 7.63
N LYS A 40 4.47 11.61 8.77
CA LYS A 40 5.24 11.24 9.97
C LYS A 40 4.84 9.88 10.52
N GLN A 41 3.55 9.52 10.48
CA GLN A 41 3.10 8.19 10.88
C GLN A 41 3.69 7.11 9.98
N PHE A 42 3.71 7.34 8.66
CA PHE A 42 4.31 6.42 7.71
C PHE A 42 5.82 6.29 7.87
N LEU A 43 6.54 7.41 8.02
CA LEU A 43 8.00 7.40 8.23
C LEU A 43 8.38 6.70 9.54
N ALA A 44 7.61 6.89 10.61
CA ALA A 44 7.83 6.18 11.86
C ALA A 44 7.74 4.65 11.67
N LEU A 45 6.82 4.17 10.83
CA LEU A 45 6.69 2.76 10.47
C LEU A 45 7.83 2.28 9.54
N ARG A 46 8.05 3.00 8.43
CA ARG A 46 9.01 2.66 7.36
C ARG A 46 10.46 2.67 7.82
N ASP A 47 10.83 3.63 8.65
CA ASP A 47 12.24 3.85 9.01
C ASP A 47 12.69 2.93 10.16
N HIS A 48 11.75 2.38 10.94
CA HIS A 48 12.05 1.55 12.11
C HIS A 48 11.65 0.07 11.98
N SER A 49 11.00 -0.32 10.88
CA SER A 49 10.60 -1.72 10.66
C SER A 49 11.50 -2.38 9.62
N GLU A 50 12.12 -3.51 10.00
CA GLU A 50 13.06 -4.27 9.17
C GLU A 50 12.44 -4.79 7.87
N VAL A 51 11.11 -4.96 7.82
CA VAL A 51 10.40 -5.39 6.59
C VAL A 51 10.54 -4.38 5.44
N TYR A 52 10.93 -3.14 5.72
CA TYR A 52 11.20 -2.11 4.71
C TYR A 52 12.65 -2.09 4.22
N ASP A 53 13.56 -2.87 4.80
CA ASP A 53 14.98 -2.73 4.48
C ASP A 53 15.29 -3.03 3.01
N GLU A 54 14.75 -4.12 2.46
CA GLU A 54 14.90 -4.42 1.03
C GLU A 54 14.11 -3.44 0.15
N VAL A 55 12.89 -3.03 0.56
CA VAL A 55 12.09 -2.01 -0.15
C VAL A 55 12.87 -0.69 -0.29
N LYS A 56 13.52 -0.23 0.80
CA LYS A 56 14.34 0.99 0.80
C LYS A 56 15.60 0.83 -0.04
N LYS A 57 16.24 -0.34 0.02
CA LYS A 57 17.47 -0.65 -0.73
C LYS A 57 17.24 -0.67 -2.24
N GLU A 58 16.05 -1.08 -2.67
CA GLU A 58 15.63 -1.02 -4.08
C GLU A 58 15.13 0.37 -4.51
N GLY A 59 15.08 1.33 -3.59
CA GLY A 59 14.67 2.71 -3.87
C GLY A 59 13.17 2.97 -3.84
N TYR A 60 12.36 1.97 -3.46
CA TYR A 60 10.91 2.09 -3.39
C TYR A 60 10.44 2.85 -2.15
N ILE A 61 9.25 3.46 -2.28
CA ILE A 61 8.56 4.10 -1.16
C ILE A 61 7.99 3.03 -0.22
N GLY A 62 7.46 1.93 -0.77
CA GLY A 62 6.82 0.84 -0.01
C GLY A 62 5.31 0.99 0.17
N ILE A 63 4.64 1.71 -0.74
CA ILE A 63 3.18 1.86 -0.75
C ILE A 63 2.56 1.16 -1.98
N PRO A 64 1.33 0.63 -1.89
CA PRO A 64 0.48 0.59 -0.69
C PRO A 64 1.05 -0.31 0.41
N THR A 65 0.96 0.13 1.66
CA THR A 65 1.30 -0.69 2.82
C THR A 65 0.03 -1.09 3.55
N LEU A 66 -0.19 -2.39 3.73
CA LEU A 66 -1.24 -2.93 4.57
C LEU A 66 -0.64 -3.26 5.94
N VAL A 67 -1.22 -2.70 7.00
CA VAL A 67 -0.92 -3.08 8.38
C VAL A 67 -2.15 -3.79 8.95
N LEU A 68 -2.00 -5.09 9.14
CA LEU A 68 -3.05 -5.96 9.65
C LEU A 68 -3.28 -5.72 11.16
N GLU A 69 -4.33 -6.31 11.71
CA GLU A 69 -4.71 -6.09 13.11
C GLU A 69 -3.70 -6.62 14.12
N ASP A 70 -2.97 -7.67 13.75
CA ASP A 70 -1.89 -8.27 14.54
C ASP A 70 -0.56 -7.52 14.41
N GLY A 71 -0.51 -6.44 13.63
CA GLY A 71 0.69 -5.67 13.34
C GLY A 71 1.52 -6.17 12.17
N THR A 72 1.10 -7.26 11.51
CA THR A 72 1.76 -7.77 10.30
C THR A 72 1.68 -6.73 9.17
N ILE A 73 2.80 -6.54 8.47
CA ILE A 73 2.93 -5.59 7.36
C ILE A 73 2.98 -6.36 6.04
N ARG A 74 2.17 -5.96 5.06
CA ARG A 74 2.14 -6.52 3.70
C ARG A 74 2.23 -5.40 2.67
N PHE A 75 3.00 -5.63 1.60
CA PHE A 75 3.12 -4.72 0.46
C PHE A 75 2.31 -5.19 -0.75
N ASP A 76 2.24 -6.51 -0.96
CA ASP A 76 1.41 -7.10 -2.00
C ASP A 76 -0.02 -7.30 -1.48
N TYR A 77 -0.88 -6.33 -1.81
CA TYR A 77 -2.29 -6.40 -1.48
C TYR A 77 -3.04 -7.47 -2.30
N GLU A 78 -2.56 -7.83 -3.49
CA GLU A 78 -3.20 -8.86 -4.32
C GLU A 78 -3.03 -10.24 -3.71
N GLU A 79 -1.82 -10.53 -3.21
CA GLU A 79 -1.51 -11.77 -2.49
C GLU A 79 -2.37 -11.87 -1.24
N TRP A 80 -2.41 -10.82 -0.43
CA TRP A 80 -3.24 -10.78 0.77
C TRP A 80 -4.73 -11.00 0.47
N LEU A 81 -5.29 -10.34 -0.55
CA LEU A 81 -6.70 -10.56 -0.96
C LEU A 81 -6.98 -12.01 -1.40
N LYS A 82 -6.01 -12.67 -2.05
CA LYS A 82 -6.13 -14.08 -2.45
C LYS A 82 -6.16 -15.00 -1.23
N GLU A 83 -5.30 -14.74 -0.25
CA GLU A 83 -5.24 -15.50 1.02
C GLU A 83 -6.54 -15.38 1.81
N GLU A 84 -7.08 -14.16 1.91
CA GLU A 84 -8.36 -13.87 2.57
C GLU A 84 -9.59 -14.35 1.79
N LYS A 85 -9.38 -14.94 0.60
CA LYS A 85 -10.43 -15.42 -0.31
C LYS A 85 -11.43 -14.32 -0.71
N ILE A 86 -10.98 -13.06 -0.70
CA ILE A 86 -11.74 -11.88 -1.12
C ILE A 86 -11.67 -11.83 -2.65
N SER A 87 -12.53 -12.59 -3.33
CA SER A 87 -12.29 -12.99 -4.72
C SER A 87 -12.82 -12.03 -5.82
N LYS A 88 -12.01 -11.95 -6.90
CA LYS A 88 -12.30 -11.66 -8.31
C LYS A 88 -12.95 -10.32 -8.66
N THR A 89 -12.13 -9.27 -8.70
CA THR A 89 -12.24 -8.31 -9.81
C THR A 89 -10.85 -8.09 -10.37
N GLY A 90 -10.69 -8.19 -11.70
CA GLY A 90 -9.40 -8.08 -12.36
C GLY A 90 -8.64 -6.84 -11.88
N VAL A 91 -7.45 -7.07 -11.35
CA VAL A 91 -6.52 -6.00 -11.02
C VAL A 91 -6.19 -5.32 -12.34
N VAL A 92 -6.67 -4.09 -12.51
CA VAL A 92 -6.24 -3.26 -13.62
C VAL A 92 -4.82 -2.84 -13.26
N LYS A 93 -3.83 -3.59 -13.77
CA LYS A 93 -2.43 -3.16 -13.69
C LYS A 93 -2.36 -1.77 -14.30
N SER A 94 -2.01 -0.80 -13.49
CA SER A 94 -1.77 0.54 -14.01
C SER A 94 -0.54 0.46 -14.94
N GLY A 95 -0.65 1.02 -16.14
CA GLY A 95 0.49 1.18 -17.05
C GLY A 95 1.35 2.40 -16.70
N GLN A 96 1.17 2.97 -15.51
CA GLN A 96 1.84 4.20 -15.08
C GLN A 96 3.05 3.83 -14.22
N SER A 97 4.21 4.36 -14.58
CA SER A 97 5.43 4.20 -13.79
C SER A 97 5.52 5.30 -12.73
N CYS A 98 5.86 4.94 -11.49
CA CYS A 98 6.14 5.89 -10.42
C CYS A 98 7.59 5.86 -9.92
N ASN A 99 8.43 5.01 -10.49
CA ASN A 99 9.86 5.01 -10.26
C ASN A 99 10.54 6.25 -10.84
N ILE A 100 11.63 6.68 -10.19
CA ILE A 100 12.40 7.86 -10.58
C ILE A 100 12.99 7.72 -12.00
N ASP A 101 13.29 6.49 -12.43
CA ASP A 101 13.83 6.18 -13.75
C ASP A 101 12.75 5.92 -14.82
N GLY A 102 11.47 5.97 -14.45
CA GLY A 102 10.34 5.72 -15.35
C GLY A 102 10.09 4.26 -15.71
N THR A 103 10.71 3.30 -15.02
CA THR A 103 10.46 1.87 -15.21
C THR A 103 9.48 1.34 -14.15
N GLY A 104 8.35 0.74 -14.52
CA GLY A 104 7.45 0.06 -13.56
C GLY A 104 6.78 0.98 -12.51
N CYS A 105 5.78 0.44 -11.82
CA CYS A 105 5.14 1.12 -10.69
C CYS A 105 5.77 0.61 -9.39
#